data_AF-A0A383VKY0-F1
#
_entry.id   AF-A0A383VKY0-F1
#
_cell.length_a   1.000
_cell.length_b   1.000
_cell.length_c   1.000
_cell.angle_alpha   90.00
_cell.angle_beta   90.00
_cell.angle_gamma   90.00
#
_symmetry.space_group_name_H-M   'P 1'
#
loop_
_entity.id
_entity.type
_entity.pdbx_description
1 polymer ?
#
loop_
_entity_poly.entity_id
_entity_poly.type
_entity_poly.pdbx_seq_one_letter_code
_entity_poly.pdbx_strand_id
1 'polypeptide(L)' 'LSILGLAGLAPGKQLTIQGKRKDGSTYEFKVNQTFNENQISWFKAGSALNAMAAAFAAKK' A
#
# COMPACT_ATOMS: atom_id res chain seq x y z
N LEU A 1 7.16 12.08 -5.95
CA LEU A 1 6.67 11.65 -4.62
C LEU A 1 6.90 10.16 -4.52
N SER A 2 7.42 9.66 -3.41
CA SER A 2 7.70 8.24 -3.20
C SER A 2 7.01 7.77 -1.92
N ILE A 3 6.37 6.60 -1.96
CA ILE A 3 5.76 5.96 -0.79
C ILE A 3 6.70 4.85 -0.34
N LEU A 4 7.22 4.97 0.88
CA LEU A 4 8.13 4.02 1.50
C LEU A 4 7.35 3.14 2.49
N GLY A 5 7.77 1.88 2.61
CA GLY A 5 7.17 0.92 3.54
C GLY A 5 6.06 0.03 2.97
N LEU A 6 5.80 0.09 1.66
CA LEU A 6 4.78 -0.73 0.99
C LEU A 6 5.01 -2.24 1.14
N ALA A 7 6.28 -2.69 1.15
CA ALA A 7 6.62 -4.11 1.31
C ALA A 7 6.17 -4.67 2.67
N GLY A 8 6.10 -3.82 3.70
CA GLY A 8 5.72 -4.21 5.06
C GLY A 8 4.36 -3.69 5.49
N LEU A 9 3.42 -3.52 4.56
CA LEU A 9 2.07 -3.02 4.83
C LEU A 9 1.34 -3.92 5.84
N ALA A 10 0.80 -3.34 6.90
CA ALA A 10 0.04 -4.03 7.94
C ALA A 10 -1.02 -3.08 8.54
N PRO A 11 -2.15 -3.58 9.08
CA PRO A 11 -3.15 -2.74 9.72
C PRO A 11 -2.54 -1.88 10.84
N GLY A 12 -2.92 -0.60 10.92
CA GLY A 12 -2.41 0.35 11.92
C GLY A 12 -0.95 0.80 11.75
N LYS A 13 -0.20 0.23 10.78
CA LYS A 13 1.17 0.64 10.51
C LYS A 13 1.21 1.89 9.63
N GLN A 14 1.96 2.91 10.07
CA GLN A 14 2.17 4.13 9.30
C GLN A 14 3.08 3.88 8.09
N LEU A 15 2.86 4.67 7.04
CA LEU A 15 3.72 4.73 5.86
C LEU A 15 4.51 6.03 5.86
N THR A 16 5.64 6.05 5.15
CA THR A 16 6.44 7.28 5.00
C THR A 16 6.31 7.77 3.58
N ILE A 17 6.00 9.06 3.44
CA ILE A 17 5.97 9.74 2.15
C ILE A 17 7.23 10.59 2.02
N GLN A 18 7.98 10.37 0.95
CA GLN A 18 9.15 11.16 0.59
C GLN A 18 8.84 12.05 -0.62
N GLY A 19 8.95 13.37 -0.44
CA GLY A 19 8.87 14.35 -1.51
C GLY A 19 10.26 14.81 -1.96
N LYS A 20 10.47 14.93 -3.27
CA LYS A 20 11.64 15.62 -3.84
C LYS A 20 11.23 17.05 -4.21
N ARG A 21 11.99 18.04 -3.73
CA ARG A 21 11.81 19.45 -4.11
C ARG A 21 12.57 19.75 -5.40
N LYS A 22 12.24 20.89 -6.03
CA LYS A 22 12.89 21.34 -7.28
C LYS A 22 14.39 21.63 -7.11
N ASP A 23 14.83 21.95 -5.90
CA ASP A 23 16.23 22.20 -5.54
C ASP A 23 17.03 20.91 -5.29
N GLY A 24 16.41 19.73 -5.42
CA GLY A 24 17.04 18.44 -5.16
C GLY A 24 16.96 17.97 -3.71
N SER A 25 16.54 18.81 -2.76
CA SER A 25 16.32 18.40 -1.37
C SER A 25 15.13 17.47 -1.23
N THR A 26 15.15 16.60 -0.22
CA THR A 26 14.04 15.70 0.12
C THR A 26 13.36 16.13 1.42
N TYR A 27 12.10 15.75 1.58
CA TYR A 27 11.40 15.81 2.86
C TYR A 27 10.60 14.54 3.07
N GLU A 28 10.46 14.14 4.31
CA GLU A 28 9.76 12.92 4.71
C GLU A 28 8.75 13.22 5.79
N PHE A 29 7.58 12.61 5.69
CA PHE A 29 6.55 12.69 6.72
C PHE A 29 5.77 11.37 6.78
N LYS A 30 5.29 11.03 7.98
CA LYS A 30 4.50 9.83 8.21
C LYS A 30 3.03 10.08 7.89
N VAL A 31 2.37 9.08 7.33
CA VAL A 31 0.92 9.08 7.06
C VAL A 31 0.24 7.89 7.71
N ASN A 32 -0.97 8.12 8.17
CA ASN A 32 -1.84 7.08 8.71
C ASN A 32 -2.62 6.40 7.58
N GLN A 33 -3.09 5.19 7.85
CA GLN A 33 -3.96 4.43 6.95
C GLN A 33 -4.92 3.58 7.78
N THR A 34 -6.08 3.25 7.19
CA THR A 34 -7.17 2.51 7.83
C THR A 34 -7.45 1.16 7.16
N PHE A 35 -6.45 0.60 6.46
CA PHE A 35 -6.55 -0.68 5.80
C PHE A 35 -6.63 -1.83 6.81
N ASN A 36 -7.62 -2.69 6.61
CA ASN A 36 -7.66 -4.03 7.23
C ASN A 36 -6.97 -5.07 6.33
N GLU A 37 -6.75 -6.28 6.84
CA GLU A 37 -6.01 -7.34 6.11
C GLU A 37 -6.60 -7.66 4.72
N ASN A 38 -7.93 -7.68 4.60
CA ASN A 38 -8.61 -7.93 3.32
C ASN A 38 -8.30 -6.83 2.30
N GLN A 39 -8.36 -5.56 2.71
CA GLN A 39 -8.06 -4.45 1.80
C GLN A 39 -6.58 -4.39 1.44
N ILE A 40 -5.68 -4.82 2.33
CA ILE A 40 -4.26 -5.01 2.00
C ILE A 40 -4.08 -6.11 0.94
N SER A 41 -4.83 -7.22 1.05
CA SER A 41 -4.84 -8.27 0.02
C SER A 41 -5.33 -7.73 -1.32
N TRP A 42 -6.40 -6.93 -1.33
CA TRP A 42 -6.91 -6.28 -2.55
C TRP A 42 -5.89 -5.34 -3.17
N PHE A 43 -5.18 -4.56 -2.36
CA PHE A 43 -4.10 -3.70 -2.81
C PHE A 43 -2.97 -4.51 -3.47
N LYS A 44 -2.56 -5.62 -2.85
CA LYS A 44 -1.55 -6.53 -3.43
C LYS A 44 -2.02 -7.19 -4.74
N ALA A 45 -3.30 -7.49 -4.86
CA ALA A 45 -3.91 -8.04 -6.09
C ALA A 45 -4.18 -6.97 -7.17
N GLY A 46 -3.99 -5.68 -6.85
CA GLY A 46 -4.29 -4.55 -7.73
C GLY A 46 -5.76 -4.09 -7.72
N SER A 47 -6.69 -4.92 -7.24
CA SER A 47 -8.07 -4.54 -6.94
C SER A 47 -8.78 -5.60 -6.09
N ALA A 48 -9.92 -5.23 -5.49
CA ALA A 48 -10.79 -6.19 -4.81
C ALA A 48 -11.31 -7.26 -5.79
N LEU A 49 -11.66 -6.85 -7.01
CA LEU A 49 -12.13 -7.77 -8.05
C LEU A 49 -11.06 -8.79 -8.45
N ASN A 50 -9.80 -8.36 -8.57
CA ASN A 50 -8.69 -9.26 -8.88
C ASN A 50 -8.45 -10.26 -7.74
N ALA A 51 -8.54 -9.82 -6.48
CA ALA A 51 -8.43 -10.71 -5.34
C ALA A 51 -9.55 -11.75 -5.32
N MET A 52 -10.78 -11.35 -5.65
CA MET A 52 -11.90 -12.28 -5.79
C MET A 52 -11.66 -13.28 -6.93
N ALA A 53 -11.27 -12.81 -8.12
CA ALA A 53 -10.99 -13.67 -9.27
C ALA A 53 -9.89 -14.70 -8.95
N ALA A 54 -8.81 -14.28 -8.27
CA ALA A 54 -7.75 -15.17 -7.82
C ALA A 54 -8.24 -16.21 -6.81
N ALA A 55 -9.07 -15.79 -5.84
CA ALA A 55 -9.66 -16.70 -4.85
C ALA A 55 -10.64 -17.71 -5.49
N PHE A 56 -11.38 -17.30 -6.52
CA PHE A 56 -12.25 -18.20 -7.29
C PHE A 56 -11.43 -19.19 -8.12
N ALA A 57 -10.37 -18.73 -8.80
CA ALA A 57 -9.48 -19.59 -9.58
C ALA A 57 -8.78 -20.63 -8.71
N ALA A 58 -8.35 -20.27 -7.50
CA ALA A 58 -7.68 -21.17 -6.55
C ALA A 58 -8.62 -22.22 -5.92
N LYS A 59 -9.94 -22.05 -6.02
CA LYS A 59 -10.95 -23.00 -5.54
C LYS A 59 -11.39 -24.03 -6.59
N LYS A 60 -10.92 -23.90 -7.83
CA LYS A 60 -11.19 -24.81 -8.93
C LYS A 60 -10.05 -25.82 -9.06
#